data_AF-A0A536UBT4-F1
#
_entry.id   AF-A0A536UBT4-F1
#
_cell.length_a   1.000
_cell.length_b   1.000
_cell.length_c   1.000
_cell.angle_alpha   90.00
_cell.angle_beta   90.00
_cell.angle_gamma   90.00
#
_symmetry.space_group_name_H-M   'P 1'
#
loop_
_entity.id
_entity.type
_entity.pdbx_description
1 polymer ?
#
loop_
_entity_poly.entity_id
_entity_poly.type
_entity_poly.pdbx_seq_one_letter_code
_entity_poly.pdbx_strand_id
1 'polypeptide(L)'
;MNDDQLTIADLSFSAGEGRFVASGTMPSVVGSNAAAGAITWHADKFALFNRPDTQLTLSGAGTLALKDKTITLAGAIKAERGYFELPPTRPDTLGDDVVIRGRERKRTDVAAQRVPFAVDVELDFGDQLTFVGQGFNSGLEGKLHVRTTTNREL
;
A
#
# COMPACT_ATOMS: atom_id res chain seq x y z
N MET A 1 -20.05 26.88 11.16
CA MET A 1 -19.53 26.40 9.86
C MET A 1 -18.79 25.11 10.18
N ASN A 2 -19.34 23.95 9.81
CA ASN A 2 -18.74 22.65 10.10
C ASN A 2 -17.63 22.39 9.08
N ASP A 3 -16.39 22.53 9.51
CA ASP A 3 -15.18 22.40 8.71
C ASP A 3 -14.65 20.96 8.76
N ASP A 4 -15.54 19.99 8.50
CA ASP A 4 -15.24 18.55 8.62
C ASP A 4 -14.59 17.97 7.35
N GLN A 5 -14.17 18.81 6.40
CA GLN A 5 -13.65 18.39 5.10
C GLN A 5 -12.30 19.04 4.78
N LEU A 6 -11.27 18.20 4.65
CA LEU A 6 -9.97 18.56 4.13
C LEU A 6 -10.01 18.61 2.60
N THR A 7 -9.72 19.77 2.03
CA THR A 7 -9.53 19.93 0.58
C THR A 7 -8.03 19.88 0.25
N ILE A 8 -7.64 18.95 -0.60
CA ILE A 8 -6.30 18.82 -1.16
C ILE A 8 -6.33 19.44 -2.55
N ALA A 9 -5.83 20.68 -2.65
CA ALA A 9 -5.78 21.39 -3.94
C ALA A 9 -4.65 20.85 -4.84
N ASP A 10 -3.43 20.77 -4.30
CA ASP A 10 -2.27 20.17 -4.94
C ASP A 10 -1.41 19.51 -3.86
N LEU A 11 -1.32 18.19 -3.90
CA LEU A 11 -0.31 17.43 -3.18
C LEU A 11 0.67 16.91 -4.21
N SER A 12 1.96 17.15 -4.01
CA SER A 12 2.97 16.58 -4.89
C SER A 12 4.23 16.15 -4.18
N PHE A 13 4.77 15.03 -4.65
CA PHE A 13 6.03 14.46 -4.20
C PHE A 13 6.91 14.19 -5.42
N SER A 14 8.21 14.41 -5.28
CA SER A 14 9.20 14.06 -6.29
C SER A 14 10.11 12.97 -5.74
N ALA A 15 10.37 11.93 -6.52
CA ALA A 15 11.27 10.84 -6.14
C ALA A 15 11.95 10.23 -7.37
N GLY A 16 13.28 10.11 -7.31
CA GLY A 16 14.08 9.82 -8.50
C GLY A 16 13.89 10.94 -9.54
N GLU A 17 13.61 10.56 -10.77
CA GLU A 17 13.27 11.48 -11.87
C GLU A 17 11.76 11.71 -12.03
N GLY A 18 10.93 11.02 -11.23
CA GLY A 18 9.49 11.03 -11.35
C GLY A 18 8.76 11.88 -10.33
N ARG A 19 7.44 11.98 -10.52
CA ARG A 19 6.54 12.78 -9.70
C ARG A 19 5.26 12.02 -9.39
N PHE A 20 4.79 12.20 -8.17
CA PHE A 20 3.45 11.83 -7.74
C PHE A 20 2.66 13.11 -7.48
N VAL A 21 1.41 13.15 -7.97
CA VAL A 21 0.47 14.22 -7.70
C VAL A 21 -0.86 13.66 -7.23
N ALA A 22 -1.51 14.38 -6.32
CA ALA A 22 -2.86 14.06 -5.89
C ALA A 22 -3.65 15.31 -5.54
N SER A 23 -4.96 15.24 -5.76
CA SER A 23 -5.90 16.31 -5.43
C SER A 23 -7.28 15.73 -5.18
N GLY A 24 -8.12 16.49 -4.49
CA GLY A 24 -9.49 16.10 -4.16
C GLY A 24 -9.88 16.49 -2.75
N THR A 25 -10.84 15.80 -2.19
CA THR A 25 -11.38 16.12 -0.87
C THR A 25 -11.51 14.87 -0.02
N MET A 26 -11.22 14.98 1.27
CA MET A 26 -11.43 13.92 2.26
C MET A 26 -12.05 14.52 3.50
N PRO A 27 -12.83 13.77 4.29
CA PRO A 27 -13.21 14.26 5.60
C PRO A 27 -11.96 14.38 6.49
N SER A 28 -11.94 15.40 7.33
CA SER A 28 -10.86 15.63 8.31
C SER A 28 -10.83 14.55 9.40
N VAL A 29 -11.99 13.95 9.69
CA VAL A 29 -12.14 12.88 10.69
C VAL A 29 -12.85 11.68 10.08
N VAL A 30 -12.22 10.51 10.16
CA VAL A 30 -12.83 9.23 9.78
C VAL A 30 -13.55 8.65 10.99
N GLY A 31 -14.88 8.77 11.03
CA GLY A 31 -15.73 8.35 12.14
C GLY A 31 -17.12 7.91 11.69
N SER A 32 -18.03 7.71 12.65
CA SER A 32 -19.37 7.18 12.38
C SER A 32 -20.20 8.01 11.40
N ASN A 33 -19.93 9.32 11.30
CA ASN A 33 -20.61 10.29 10.43
C ASN A 33 -19.64 10.95 9.44
N ALA A 34 -18.52 10.31 9.10
CA ALA A 34 -17.57 10.87 8.14
C ALA A 34 -18.25 11.14 6.79
N ALA A 35 -18.09 12.35 6.27
CA ALA A 35 -18.53 12.71 4.94
C ALA A 35 -17.82 11.86 3.88
N ALA A 36 -18.47 11.67 2.72
CA ALA A 36 -17.81 11.03 1.60
C ALA A 36 -16.69 11.94 1.06
N GLY A 37 -15.60 11.32 0.62
CA GLY A 37 -14.45 12.02 0.03
C GLY A 37 -13.81 11.19 -1.07
N ALA A 38 -13.13 11.86 -1.99
CA ALA A 38 -12.35 11.23 -3.04
C ALA A 38 -11.09 12.05 -3.33
N ILE A 39 -9.96 11.35 -3.45
CA ILE A 39 -8.69 11.87 -3.92
C ILE A 39 -8.38 11.16 -5.24
N THR A 40 -8.11 11.93 -6.28
CA THR A 40 -7.50 11.43 -7.52
C THR A 40 -5.99 11.54 -7.39
N TRP A 41 -5.27 10.53 -7.87
CA TRP A 41 -3.82 10.52 -7.86
C TRP A 41 -3.25 10.08 -9.21
N HIS A 42 -2.05 10.57 -9.51
CA HIS A 42 -1.28 10.21 -10.70
C HIS A 42 0.20 10.12 -10.34
N ALA A 43 0.86 9.08 -10.82
CA ALA A 43 2.28 8.86 -10.70
C ALA A 43 2.89 8.75 -12.10
N ASP A 44 3.97 9.49 -12.33
CA ASP A 44 4.78 9.39 -13.55
C ASP A 44 6.21 9.05 -13.13
N LYS A 45 6.66 7.84 -13.51
CA LYS A 45 8.01 7.30 -13.21
C LYS A 45 8.44 7.52 -11.75
N PHE A 46 7.49 7.47 -10.83
CA PHE A 46 7.71 7.80 -9.42
C PHE A 46 8.48 6.68 -8.73
N ALA A 47 9.64 7.00 -8.15
CA ALA A 47 10.44 6.05 -7.39
C ALA A 47 9.87 5.84 -5.99
N LEU A 48 8.88 4.96 -5.86
CA LEU A 48 8.21 4.66 -4.59
C LEU A 48 9.15 4.02 -3.56
N PHE A 49 9.99 3.08 -4.01
CA PHE A 49 11.01 2.46 -3.17
C PHE A 49 12.39 2.63 -3.81
N ASN A 50 13.38 2.98 -2.99
CA ASN A 50 14.76 3.17 -3.45
C ASN A 50 15.75 2.69 -2.38
N ARG A 51 15.73 1.39 -2.12
CA ARG A 51 16.68 0.69 -1.23
C ARG A 51 17.43 -0.37 -2.03
N PRO A 52 18.63 -0.79 -1.58
CA PRO A 52 19.38 -1.84 -2.26
C PRO A 52 18.61 -3.16 -2.40
N ASP A 53 17.81 -3.52 -1.40
CA ASP A 53 17.00 -4.75 -1.35
C ASP A 53 15.57 -4.58 -1.89
N THR A 54 15.14 -3.35 -2.14
CA THR A 54 13.79 -3.05 -2.64
C THR A 54 13.78 -1.76 -3.45
N GLN A 55 13.59 -1.89 -4.75
CA GLN A 55 13.45 -0.77 -5.68
C GLN A 55 12.14 -0.90 -6.41
N LEU A 56 11.43 0.22 -6.59
CA LEU A 56 10.23 0.27 -7.41
C LEU A 56 10.06 1.67 -7.98
N THR A 57 10.10 1.76 -9.30
CA THR A 57 9.68 2.91 -10.09
C THR A 57 8.38 2.56 -10.80
N LEU A 58 7.35 3.38 -10.62
CA LEU A 58 6.01 3.10 -11.16
C LEU A 58 5.39 4.32 -11.84
N SER A 59 4.49 4.03 -12.77
CA SER A 59 3.58 5.00 -13.36
C SER A 59 2.16 4.50 -13.21
N GLY A 60 1.19 5.39 -13.13
CA GLY A 60 -0.20 4.98 -12.99
C GLY A 60 -1.10 6.09 -12.49
N ALA A 61 -2.37 5.77 -12.40
CA ALA A 61 -3.38 6.69 -11.89
C ALA A 61 -4.51 5.93 -11.22
N GLY A 62 -5.21 6.63 -10.34
CA GLY A 62 -6.35 6.05 -9.67
C GLY A 62 -7.03 7.01 -8.72
N THR A 63 -7.87 6.42 -7.88
CA THR A 63 -8.66 7.13 -6.89
C THR A 63 -8.56 6.46 -5.54
N LEU A 64 -8.61 7.28 -4.50
CA LEU A 64 -8.79 6.87 -3.12
C LEU A 64 -10.11 7.49 -2.66
N ALA A 65 -11.13 6.69 -2.40
CA ALA A 65 -12.44 7.16 -2.00
C ALA A 65 -12.77 6.70 -0.58
N LEU A 66 -13.33 7.57 0.25
CA LEU A 66 -13.99 7.18 1.49
C LEU A 66 -15.49 7.26 1.28
N LYS A 67 -16.17 6.13 1.42
CA LYS A 67 -17.63 6.04 1.38
C LYS A 67 -18.09 5.00 2.39
N ASP A 68 -19.16 5.29 3.13
CA ASP A 68 -19.75 4.36 4.10
C ASP A 68 -18.71 3.78 5.07
N LYS A 69 -17.77 4.62 5.53
CA LYS A 69 -16.64 4.28 6.43
C LYS A 69 -15.60 3.33 5.83
N THR A 70 -15.71 3.03 4.54
CA THR A 70 -14.76 2.17 3.83
C THR A 70 -13.88 3.02 2.95
N ILE A 71 -12.57 2.90 3.12
CA ILE A 71 -11.58 3.47 2.21
C ILE A 71 -11.42 2.50 1.05
N THR A 72 -11.60 2.97 -0.18
CA THR A 72 -11.44 2.18 -1.41
C THR A 72 -10.32 2.79 -2.24
N LEU A 73 -9.30 1.99 -2.52
CA LEU A 73 -8.26 2.32 -3.49
C LEU A 73 -8.58 1.62 -4.80
N ALA A 74 -8.73 2.39 -5.88
CA ALA A 74 -8.93 1.88 -7.22
C ALA A 74 -7.95 2.50 -8.21
N GLY A 75 -7.55 1.78 -9.25
CA GLY A 75 -6.70 2.33 -10.30
C GLY A 75 -5.90 1.31 -11.09
N ALA A 76 -4.98 1.83 -11.90
CA ALA A 76 -4.04 1.03 -12.66
C ALA A 76 -2.62 1.54 -12.40
N ILE A 77 -1.72 0.60 -12.14
CA ILE A 77 -0.31 0.88 -11.85
C ILE A 77 0.54 -0.02 -12.74
N LYS A 78 1.54 0.56 -13.37
CA LYS A 78 2.58 -0.14 -14.11
C LYS A 78 3.91 0.00 -13.37
N ALA A 79 4.59 -1.11 -13.14
CA ALA A 79 5.99 -1.11 -12.76
C ALA A 79 6.83 -0.76 -14.00
N GLU A 80 7.50 0.38 -13.97
CA GLU A 80 8.48 0.74 -15.00
C GLU A 80 9.81 0.05 -14.75
N ARG A 81 10.16 -0.16 -13.48
CA ARG A 81 11.32 -0.93 -13.04
C ARG A 81 11.12 -1.36 -11.60
N GLY A 82 11.46 -2.59 -11.25
CA GLY A 82 11.41 -3.06 -9.88
C GLY A 82 12.44 -4.13 -9.57
N TYR A 83 12.86 -4.16 -8.32
CA TYR A 83 13.74 -5.17 -7.75
C TYR A 83 13.25 -5.47 -6.34
N PHE A 84 12.92 -6.72 -6.08
CA PHE A 84 12.51 -7.16 -4.76
C PHE A 84 13.38 -8.34 -4.33
N GLU A 85 14.18 -8.13 -3.29
CA GLU A 85 14.97 -9.18 -2.67
C GLU A 85 14.39 -9.50 -1.30
N LEU A 86 13.86 -10.72 -1.15
CA LEU A 86 13.45 -11.20 0.16
C LEU A 86 14.68 -11.36 1.05
N PRO A 87 14.64 -10.85 2.30
CA PRO A 87 15.70 -11.13 3.24
C PRO A 87 15.84 -12.65 3.43
N PRO A 88 17.06 -13.16 3.63
CA PRO A 88 17.26 -14.58 3.89
C PRO A 88 16.41 -15.00 5.08
N THR A 89 15.78 -16.17 4.98
CA THR A 89 15.00 -16.75 6.08
C THR A 89 15.92 -16.86 7.28
N ARG A 90 15.69 -16.03 8.30
CA ARG A 90 16.40 -16.20 9.57
C ARG A 90 15.88 -17.48 10.21
N PRO A 91 16.75 -18.42 10.64
CA PRO A 91 16.31 -19.61 11.36
C PRO A 91 15.77 -19.36 12.78
N ASP A 92 15.60 -18.10 13.22
CA ASP A 92 15.58 -17.81 14.65
C ASP A 92 14.25 -17.22 15.12
N THR A 93 13.15 -17.93 14.87
CA THR A 93 12.08 -17.93 15.86
C THR A 93 12.33 -19.11 16.77
N LEU A 94 12.56 -18.81 18.05
CA LEU A 94 12.40 -19.77 19.12
C LEU A 94 11.10 -20.55 18.87
N GLY A 95 11.16 -21.88 18.89
CA GLY A 95 9.96 -22.71 18.84
C GLY A 95 9.00 -22.32 19.95
N ASP A 96 7.72 -22.67 19.79
CA ASP A 96 6.68 -22.37 20.79
C ASP A 96 6.99 -22.94 22.19
N ASP A 97 7.96 -23.86 22.26
CA ASP A 97 8.48 -24.52 23.45
C ASP A 97 9.56 -23.73 24.20
N VAL A 98 10.11 -22.64 23.65
CA VAL A 98 11.18 -21.87 24.31
C VAL A 98 10.66 -20.57 24.93
N VAL A 99 10.67 -20.53 26.25
CA VAL A 99 10.36 -19.33 27.05
C VAL A 99 11.64 -18.69 27.60
N ILE A 100 11.86 -17.39 27.32
CA ILE A 100 12.96 -16.62 27.92
C ILE A 100 12.51 -16.13 29.30
N ARG A 101 13.08 -16.69 30.37
CA ARG A 101 12.87 -16.23 31.74
C ARG A 101 13.39 -14.79 31.86
N GLY A 102 12.49 -13.82 32.11
CA GLY A 102 12.84 -12.40 32.30
C GLY A 102 12.43 -11.44 31.17
N ARG A 103 11.85 -11.93 30.06
CA ARG A 103 11.15 -11.08 29.08
C ARG A 103 9.65 -11.26 29.21
N GLU A 104 8.93 -10.23 29.62
CA GLU A 104 7.49 -10.17 29.37
C GLU A 104 7.26 -10.01 27.86
N ARG A 105 6.48 -10.93 27.26
CA ARG A 105 5.91 -10.69 25.92
C ARG A 105 4.98 -9.49 26.07
N LYS A 106 5.37 -8.33 25.53
CA LYS A 106 4.45 -7.20 25.36
C LYS A 106 3.28 -7.71 24.52
N ARG A 107 2.09 -7.81 25.13
CA ARG A 107 0.84 -7.94 24.40
C ARG A 107 0.71 -6.67 23.59
N THR A 108 1.00 -6.74 22.30
CA THR A 108 0.66 -5.68 21.36
C THR A 108 -0.86 -5.71 21.25
N ASP A 109 -1.55 -5.06 22.19
CA ASP A 109 -2.95 -4.68 22.03
C ASP A 109 -3.01 -3.61 20.94
N VAL A 110 -2.87 -4.05 19.69
CA VAL A 110 -3.16 -3.23 18.52
C VAL A 110 -4.67 -3.37 18.25
N ALA A 111 -5.48 -2.94 19.23
CA ALA A 111 -6.85 -2.54 18.94
C ALA A 111 -6.81 -1.16 18.23
N ALA A 112 -6.03 -1.06 17.16
CA ALA A 112 -6.15 0.05 16.23
C ALA A 112 -7.53 -0.08 15.60
N GLN A 113 -8.30 0.99 15.67
CA GLN A 113 -9.58 1.12 15.00
C GLN A 113 -9.37 0.84 13.51
N ARG A 114 -9.63 -0.40 13.09
CA ARG A 114 -9.41 -0.81 11.69
C ARG A 114 -10.50 -0.18 10.86
N VAL A 115 -10.16 0.88 10.13
CA VAL A 115 -11.00 1.40 9.06
C VAL A 115 -11.05 0.31 7.97
N PRO A 116 -12.23 -0.18 7.56
CA PRO A 116 -12.34 -1.11 6.45
C PRO A 116 -11.66 -0.55 5.20
N PHE A 117 -10.78 -1.35 4.59
CA PHE A 117 -10.03 -0.99 3.40
C PHE A 117 -10.34 -1.98 2.27
N ALA A 118 -10.74 -1.44 1.13
CA ALA A 118 -11.01 -2.18 -0.09
C ALA A 118 -10.01 -1.77 -1.18
N VAL A 119 -9.61 -2.73 -2.01
CA VAL A 119 -8.69 -2.53 -3.13
C VAL A 119 -9.36 -3.05 -4.40
N ASP A 120 -9.19 -2.32 -5.50
CA ASP A 120 -9.53 -2.74 -6.87
C ASP A 120 -8.47 -2.16 -7.84
N VAL A 121 -7.33 -2.82 -7.95
CA VAL A 121 -6.16 -2.28 -8.67
C VAL A 121 -5.65 -3.27 -9.70
N GLU A 122 -5.48 -2.80 -10.94
CA GLU A 122 -4.71 -3.50 -11.97
C GLU A 122 -3.22 -3.16 -11.80
N LEU A 123 -2.41 -4.20 -11.67
CA LEU A 123 -0.96 -4.12 -11.61
C LEU A 123 -0.39 -4.70 -12.90
N ASP A 124 0.31 -3.89 -13.67
CA ASP A 124 1.12 -4.32 -14.82
C ASP A 124 2.58 -4.37 -14.37
N PHE A 125 3.21 -5.54 -14.48
CA PHE A 125 4.60 -5.72 -14.04
C PHE A 125 5.63 -5.18 -15.02
N GLY A 126 5.21 -4.77 -16.22
CA GLY A 126 6.13 -4.33 -17.27
C GLY A 126 7.07 -5.45 -17.68
N ASP A 127 8.29 -5.06 -18.05
CA ASP A 127 9.38 -5.91 -18.56
C ASP A 127 10.63 -5.88 -17.66
N GLN A 128 10.63 -5.06 -16.60
CA GLN A 128 11.81 -4.81 -15.75
C GLN A 128 11.53 -5.01 -14.27
N LEU A 129 10.74 -6.02 -13.90
CA LEU A 129 10.49 -6.40 -12.52
C LEU A 129 11.24 -7.69 -12.17
N THR A 130 12.26 -7.61 -11.32
CA THR A 130 13.02 -8.77 -10.85
C THR A 130 12.66 -9.12 -9.41
N PHE A 131 12.47 -10.40 -9.14
CA PHE A 131 12.24 -10.93 -7.80
C PHE A 131 13.30 -11.97 -7.44
N VAL A 132 13.91 -11.81 -6.26
CA VAL A 132 14.95 -12.67 -5.72
C VAL A 132 14.56 -13.11 -4.31
N GLY A 133 14.62 -14.42 -4.03
CA GLY A 133 14.35 -14.92 -2.69
C GLY A 133 14.21 -16.44 -2.64
N GLN A 134 14.57 -17.06 -1.52
CA GLN A 134 14.38 -18.52 -1.31
C GLN A 134 15.00 -19.40 -2.41
N GLY A 135 16.15 -18.99 -2.98
CA GLY A 135 16.80 -19.71 -4.10
C GLY A 135 16.16 -19.47 -5.46
N PHE A 136 15.16 -18.59 -5.55
CA PHE A 136 14.52 -18.16 -6.78
C PHE A 136 15.07 -16.79 -7.21
N ASN A 137 15.36 -16.64 -8.50
CA ASN A 137 15.77 -15.38 -9.13
C ASN A 137 15.16 -15.34 -10.54
N SER A 138 14.18 -14.47 -10.75
CA SER A 138 13.48 -14.37 -12.03
C SER A 138 12.95 -12.97 -12.28
N GLY A 139 12.79 -12.64 -13.57
CA GLY A 139 11.90 -11.59 -14.01
C GLY A 139 10.43 -11.99 -13.82
N LEU A 140 9.57 -11.01 -13.56
CA LEU A 140 8.12 -11.12 -13.48
C LEU A 140 7.51 -10.20 -14.53
N GLU A 141 6.67 -10.77 -15.38
CA GLU A 141 5.95 -10.05 -16.42
C GLU A 141 4.45 -10.37 -16.34
N GLY A 142 3.63 -9.53 -16.97
CA GLY A 142 2.19 -9.73 -17.07
C GLY A 142 1.38 -8.84 -16.13
N LYS A 143 0.12 -9.20 -15.93
CA LYS A 143 -0.87 -8.38 -15.23
C LYS A 143 -1.51 -9.14 -14.08
N LEU A 144 -1.69 -8.45 -12.96
CA LEU A 144 -2.38 -8.93 -11.78
C LEU A 144 -3.51 -7.99 -11.42
N HIS A 145 -4.73 -8.52 -11.30
CA HIS A 145 -5.86 -7.77 -10.80
C HIS A 145 -6.07 -8.07 -9.31
N VAL A 146 -5.84 -7.09 -8.46
CA VAL A 146 -5.99 -7.22 -7.01
C VAL A 146 -7.32 -6.61 -6.60
N ARG A 147 -8.21 -7.46 -6.08
CA ARG A 147 -9.51 -7.01 -5.57
C ARG A 147 -9.81 -7.56 -4.19
N THR A 148 -10.31 -6.71 -3.31
CA THR A 148 -10.88 -7.15 -2.03
C THR A 148 -12.26 -7.72 -2.29
N THR A 149 -12.46 -8.99 -1.96
CA THR A 149 -13.80 -9.57 -1.91
C THR A 149 -14.34 -9.40 -0.49
N THR A 150 -15.58 -8.97 -0.35
CA THR A 150 -16.23 -8.92 0.96
C THR A 150 -16.58 -10.36 1.34
N ASN A 151 -15.63 -11.12 1.90
CA ASN A 151 -15.96 -12.39 2.52
C ASN A 151 -16.49 -12.09 3.92
N ARG A 152 -17.80 -12.16 4.08
CA ARG A 152 -18.50 -11.91 5.34
C ARG A 152 -18.91 -13.22 5.99
N GLU A 153 -17.95 -14.11 6.26
CA GLU A 153 -18.08 -15.31 7.11
C GLU A 153 -16.69 -15.52 7.75
N LEU A 154 -16.51 -15.58 9.07
CA LEU A 154 -17.19 -16.37 10.12
C LEU A 154 -17.32 -15.59 11.44
#